data_AF-K2CMD2-F1
#
_entry.id   AF-K2CMD2-F1
#
_cell.length_a   1.000
_cell.length_b   1.000
_cell.length_c   1.000
_cell.angle_alpha   90.00
_cell.angle_beta   90.00
_cell.angle_gamma   90.00
#
_symmetry.space_group_name_H-M   'P 1'
#
loop_
_entity.id
_entity.type
_entity.pdbx_description
1 polymer ?
#
loop_
_entity_poly.entity_id
_entity_poly.type
_entity_poly.pdbx_seq_one_letter_code
_entity_poly.pdbx_strand_id
1 'polypeptide(L)'
;LDLQAYQKRLAGSIPSLKRIYRLEKLGEDQENWLKTLHAPIENLRLNYHSATTATRQLPPNSWLIVHSGNREELEQLWLFARQTADIEHITPAFAVLCPGARPDFLPPEALHFDVYPANGLLMQADRVFSGAGFNIMQQMRCLKTKHHVMPMPRALDDQYLRHRFWSETLAKS
;
A
#
# COMPACT_ATOMS: atom_id res chain seq x y z
N LEU A 1 -8.05 -8.60 11.43
CA LEU A 1 -8.69 -7.34 11.89
C LEU A 1 -9.04 -7.54 13.34
N ASP A 2 -8.62 -6.65 14.24
CA ASP A 2 -8.94 -6.76 15.67
C ASP A 2 -10.38 -6.28 15.91
N LEU A 3 -11.35 -7.19 15.74
CA LEU A 3 -12.78 -6.93 15.96
C LEU A 3 -13.05 -6.45 17.39
N GLN A 4 -12.27 -6.91 18.37
CA GLN A 4 -12.40 -6.51 19.76
C GLN A 4 -11.98 -5.05 19.94
N ALA A 5 -10.89 -4.62 19.30
CA ALA A 5 -10.49 -3.22 19.28
C ALA A 5 -11.54 -2.32 18.61
N TYR A 6 -12.22 -2.80 17.56
CA TYR A 6 -13.29 -2.05 16.90
C TYR A 6 -14.50 -1.90 17.82
N GLN A 7 -14.97 -2.98 18.44
CA GLN A 7 -16.10 -2.98 19.36
C GLN A 7 -15.86 -2.08 20.58
N LYS A 8 -14.65 -2.08 21.14
CA LYS A 8 -14.29 -1.19 22.26
C LYS A 8 -14.35 0.30 21.91
N ARG A 9 -14.17 0.66 20.63
CA ARG A 9 -14.21 2.06 20.15
C ARG A 9 -15.62 2.50 19.75
N LEU A 10 -16.53 1.57 19.50
CA LEU A 10 -17.93 1.86 19.23
C LEU A 10 -18.66 2.08 20.56
N ALA A 11 -18.81 3.35 20.95
CA ALA A 11 -19.74 3.70 22.02
C ALA A 11 -21.18 3.64 21.47
N GLY A 12 -21.92 2.59 21.80
CA GLY A 12 -23.35 2.45 21.51
C GLY A 12 -23.70 1.51 20.35
N SER A 13 -24.99 1.49 19.99
CA SER A 13 -25.51 0.67 18.89
C SER A 13 -25.05 1.20 17.53
N ILE A 14 -24.62 0.29 16.65
CA ILE A 14 -24.30 0.62 15.26
C ILE A 14 -25.57 1.15 14.57
N PRO A 15 -25.51 2.27 13.81
CA PRO A 15 -26.66 2.77 13.08
C PRO A 15 -27.12 1.75 12.03
N SER A 16 -28.41 1.76 11.70
CA SER A 16 -28.92 0.95 10.58
C SER A 16 -28.25 1.39 9.27
N LEU A 17 -27.52 0.47 8.65
CA LEU A 17 -26.83 0.70 7.39
C LEU A 17 -27.78 0.41 6.23
N LYS A 18 -27.95 1.38 5.33
CA LYS A 18 -28.76 1.18 4.10
C LYS A 18 -28.00 0.38 3.03
N ARG A 19 -26.67 0.44 3.03
CA ARG A 19 -25.79 -0.20 2.06
C ARG A 19 -24.36 -0.27 2.60
N ILE A 20 -23.63 -1.27 2.16
CA ILE A 20 -22.22 -1.48 2.45
C ILE A 20 -21.46 -1.57 1.12
N TYR A 21 -20.36 -0.84 1.01
CA TYR A 21 -19.48 -0.90 -0.16
C TYR A 21 -18.20 -1.67 0.18
N ARG A 22 -17.93 -2.74 -0.57
CA ARG A 22 -16.73 -3.56 -0.43
C ARG A 22 -15.75 -3.25 -1.57
N LEU A 23 -14.53 -2.84 -1.23
CA LEU A 23 -13.51 -2.43 -2.20
C LEU A 23 -12.35 -3.41 -2.32
N GLU A 24 -12.24 -4.38 -1.40
CA GLU A 24 -11.22 -5.43 -1.42
C GLU A 24 -11.75 -6.74 -0.85
N LYS A 25 -11.01 -7.83 -1.08
CA LYS A 25 -11.29 -9.13 -0.49
C LYS A 25 -11.10 -9.04 1.02
N LEU A 26 -12.09 -9.51 1.78
CA LEU A 26 -12.05 -9.57 3.23
C LEU A 26 -11.79 -11.01 3.71
N GLY A 27 -11.40 -11.18 4.97
CA GLY A 27 -11.31 -12.48 5.61
C GLY A 27 -12.67 -12.98 6.10
N GLU A 28 -12.74 -14.26 6.46
CA GLU A 28 -13.99 -14.93 6.83
C GLU A 28 -14.70 -14.25 8.02
N ASP A 29 -13.94 -13.84 9.04
CA ASP A 29 -14.52 -13.15 10.20
C ASP A 29 -15.19 -11.83 9.83
N GLN A 30 -14.58 -11.05 8.93
CA GLN A 30 -15.16 -9.80 8.47
C GLN A 30 -16.40 -10.06 7.61
N GLU A 31 -16.34 -11.04 6.70
CA GLU A 31 -17.49 -11.45 5.90
C GLU A 31 -18.66 -11.92 6.78
N ASN A 32 -18.38 -12.68 7.84
CA ASN A 32 -19.41 -13.15 8.77
C ASN A 32 -20.00 -12.00 9.58
N TRP A 33 -19.20 -11.04 10.02
CA TRP A 33 -19.70 -9.84 10.68
C TRP A 33 -20.56 -8.98 9.75
N LEU A 34 -20.18 -8.78 8.48
CA LEU A 34 -21.00 -8.02 7.54
C LEU A 34 -22.39 -8.63 7.32
N LYS A 35 -22.52 -9.96 7.37
CA LYS A 35 -23.82 -10.65 7.27
C LYS A 35 -24.76 -10.31 8.44
N THR A 36 -24.24 -9.99 9.62
CA THR A 36 -25.07 -9.63 10.80
C THR A 36 -25.65 -8.22 10.71
N LEU A 37 -25.13 -7.39 9.80
CA LEU A 37 -25.59 -6.01 9.62
C LEU A 37 -26.84 -5.90 8.74
N HIS A 38 -27.27 -7.00 8.12
CA HIS A 38 -28.50 -7.11 7.30
C HIS A 38 -28.66 -6.02 6.22
N ALA A 39 -27.54 -5.46 5.73
CA ALA A 39 -27.51 -4.45 4.70
C ALA A 39 -27.00 -5.02 3.37
N PRO A 40 -27.48 -4.54 2.20
CA PRO A 40 -26.97 -4.99 0.92
C PRO A 40 -25.49 -4.60 0.75
N ILE A 41 -24.68 -5.56 0.28
CA ILE A 41 -23.24 -5.39 0.02
C ILE A 41 -23.03 -5.22 -1.49
N GLU A 42 -22.41 -4.11 -1.89
CA GLU A 42 -22.05 -3.78 -3.27
C GLU A 42 -20.53 -3.76 -3.43
N ASN A 43 -20.00 -4.47 -4.44
CA ASN A 43 -18.58 -4.45 -4.73
C ASN A 43 -18.24 -3.24 -5.61
N LEU A 44 -17.36 -2.36 -5.14
CA LEU A 44 -16.84 -1.25 -5.93
C LEU A 44 -15.42 -1.51 -6.38
N ARG A 45 -15.11 -1.08 -7.59
CA ARG A 45 -13.76 -1.06 -8.13
C ARG A 45 -13.31 0.38 -8.30
N LEU A 46 -12.19 0.72 -7.68
CA LEU A 46 -11.55 2.01 -7.89
C LEU A 46 -10.74 1.95 -9.19
N ASN A 47 -10.93 2.95 -10.06
CA ASN A 47 -10.19 3.10 -11.29
C ASN A 47 -9.05 4.10 -11.08
N TYR A 48 -7.83 3.60 -11.03
CA TYR A 48 -6.63 4.44 -11.04
C TYR A 48 -6.26 4.65 -12.50
N HIS A 49 -6.68 5.77 -13.08
CA HIS A 49 -6.39 6.07 -14.49
C HIS A 49 -4.87 6.14 -14.74
N SER A 50 -4.42 5.46 -15.79
CA SER A 50 -3.05 5.51 -16.30
C SER A 50 -2.90 6.62 -17.33
N ALA A 51 -3.13 7.88 -16.98
CA ALA A 51 -2.85 8.98 -17.92
C ALA A 51 -2.81 10.33 -17.22
N THR A 52 -1.70 10.62 -16.56
CA THR A 52 -1.20 11.99 -16.51
C THR A 52 0.27 11.93 -16.84
N THR A 53 0.69 12.68 -17.85
CA THR A 53 2.10 12.88 -18.19
C THR A 53 2.85 13.14 -16.90
N ALA A 54 3.82 12.27 -16.57
CA ALA A 54 4.52 12.39 -15.30
C ALA A 54 5.28 13.72 -15.31
N THR A 55 4.87 14.65 -14.42
CA THR A 55 5.55 15.95 -14.25
C THR A 55 6.93 15.77 -13.63
N ARG A 56 7.18 14.60 -13.04
CA ARG A 56 8.45 14.18 -12.44
C ARG A 56 8.93 12.91 -13.12
N GLN A 57 10.23 12.85 -13.37
CA GLN A 57 10.88 11.70 -13.99
C GLN A 57 11.76 10.98 -12.97
N LEU A 58 11.74 9.66 -13.04
CA LEU A 58 12.71 8.82 -12.35
C LEU A 58 13.89 8.53 -13.29
N PRO A 59 15.13 8.48 -12.77
CA PRO A 59 16.25 7.93 -13.51
C PRO A 59 15.96 6.49 -13.98
N PRO A 60 16.66 5.98 -15.02
CA PRO A 60 16.66 4.56 -15.33
C PRO A 60 17.10 3.71 -14.13
N ASN A 61 16.64 2.46 -14.03
CA ASN A 61 16.96 1.56 -12.91
C ASN A 61 16.54 2.11 -11.54
N SER A 62 15.39 2.78 -11.46
CA SER A 62 14.91 3.39 -10.21
C SER A 62 14.05 2.45 -9.38
N TRP A 63 14.36 2.36 -8.09
CA TRP A 63 13.54 1.67 -7.09
C TRP A 63 12.84 2.71 -6.23
N LEU A 64 11.50 2.63 -6.16
CA LEU A 64 10.65 3.61 -5.51
C LEU A 64 10.09 3.07 -4.20
N ILE A 65 10.41 3.73 -3.09
CA ILE A 65 9.81 3.47 -1.79
C ILE A 65 8.61 4.41 -1.63
N VAL A 66 7.44 3.87 -1.34
CA VAL A 66 6.18 4.63 -1.19
C VAL A 66 5.62 4.43 0.20
N HIS A 67 5.54 5.51 0.97
CA HIS A 67 4.92 5.48 2.30
C HIS A 67 4.38 6.83 2.72
N SER A 68 3.22 6.81 3.38
CA SER A 68 2.61 8.00 4.00
C SER A 68 2.47 7.87 5.51
N GLY A 69 3.06 6.83 6.11
CA GLY A 69 3.06 6.63 7.55
C GLY A 69 4.17 7.40 8.25
N ASN A 70 4.54 6.95 9.45
CA ASN A 70 5.56 7.60 10.26
C ASN A 70 6.98 7.37 9.70
N ARG A 71 7.92 8.08 10.31
CA ARG A 71 9.34 8.05 9.93
C ARG A 71 9.94 6.65 10.11
N GLU A 72 9.62 5.99 11.22
CA GLU A 72 10.19 4.70 11.59
C GLU A 72 9.84 3.62 10.55
N GLU A 73 8.59 3.60 10.09
CA GLU A 73 8.14 2.69 9.05
C GLU A 73 8.74 3.01 7.68
N LEU A 74 8.93 4.30 7.38
CA LEU A 74 9.59 4.71 6.14
C LEU A 74 11.05 4.26 6.13
N GLU A 75 11.74 4.39 7.27
CA GLU A 75 13.11 3.91 7.46
C GLU A 75 13.20 2.38 7.33
N GLN A 76 12.22 1.64 7.89
CA GLN A 76 12.14 0.19 7.69
C GLN A 76 11.98 -0.18 6.21
N LEU A 77 11.09 0.50 5.47
CA LEU A 77 10.91 0.25 4.04
C LEU A 77 12.16 0.60 3.22
N TRP A 78 12.86 1.67 3.61
CA TRP A 78 14.15 2.03 3.04
C TRP A 78 15.19 0.92 3.23
N LEU A 79 15.33 0.42 4.46
CA LEU A 79 16.25 -0.69 4.76
C LEU A 79 15.87 -1.96 3.99
N PHE A 80 14.58 -2.27 3.90
CA PHE A 80 14.08 -3.40 3.13
C PHE A 80 14.44 -3.28 1.63
N ALA A 81 14.29 -2.10 1.04
CA ALA A 81 14.67 -1.86 -0.35
C ALA A 81 16.18 -2.00 -0.56
N ARG A 82 17.00 -1.45 0.35
CA ARG A 82 18.47 -1.58 0.28
C ARG A 82 18.95 -3.01 0.41
N GLN A 83 18.46 -3.75 1.40
CA GLN A 83 18.81 -5.16 1.58
C GLN A 83 18.42 -6.01 0.37
N THR A 84 17.26 -5.71 -0.25
CA THR A 84 16.85 -6.38 -1.48
C THR A 84 17.84 -6.11 -2.62
N ALA A 85 18.33 -4.88 -2.75
CA ALA A 85 19.33 -4.52 -3.76
C ALA A 85 20.67 -5.24 -3.51
N ASP A 86 21.09 -5.29 -2.24
CA ASP A 86 22.33 -5.97 -1.83
C ASP A 86 22.29 -7.47 -2.12
N ILE A 87 21.18 -8.15 -1.77
CA ILE A 87 20.95 -9.58 -2.01
C ILE A 87 20.95 -9.90 -3.50
N GLU A 88 20.37 -9.03 -4.31
CA GLU A 88 20.27 -9.23 -5.74
C GLU A 88 21.48 -8.72 -6.53
N HIS A 89 22.46 -8.12 -5.84
CA HIS A 89 23.64 -7.50 -6.44
C HIS A 89 23.29 -6.43 -7.49
N ILE A 90 22.23 -5.65 -7.24
CA ILE A 90 21.78 -4.55 -8.10
C ILE A 90 22.11 -3.22 -7.41
N THR A 91 22.54 -2.23 -8.20
CA THR A 91 22.78 -0.85 -7.73
C THR A 91 21.73 0.10 -8.35
N PRO A 92 20.53 0.20 -7.76
CA PRO A 92 19.47 1.05 -8.30
C PRO A 92 19.61 2.51 -7.87
N ALA A 93 19.01 3.41 -8.63
CA ALA A 93 18.72 4.74 -8.15
C ALA A 93 17.54 4.68 -7.18
N PHE A 94 17.73 5.06 -5.92
CA PHE A 94 16.63 5.05 -4.96
C PHE A 94 15.84 6.35 -5.00
N ALA A 95 14.51 6.21 -4.96
CA ALA A 95 13.59 7.32 -4.81
C ALA A 95 12.60 7.02 -3.68
N VAL A 96 12.24 8.04 -2.91
CA VAL A 96 11.26 7.96 -1.83
C VAL A 96 10.12 8.92 -2.12
N LEU A 97 8.91 8.39 -2.09
CA LEU A 97 7.67 9.15 -2.18
C LEU A 97 6.98 9.15 -0.81
N CYS A 98 7.06 10.28 -0.11
CA CYS A 98 6.43 10.49 1.19
C CYS A 98 6.08 11.98 1.38
N PRO A 99 5.03 12.26 2.17
CA PRO A 99 4.58 13.63 2.38
C PRO A 99 5.58 14.45 3.22
N GLY A 100 5.67 15.74 2.96
CA GLY A 100 6.42 16.70 3.77
C GLY A 100 7.89 16.83 3.36
N ALA A 101 8.74 17.14 4.32
CA ALA A 101 10.17 17.38 4.07
C ALA A 101 10.92 16.08 3.80
N ARG A 102 12.02 16.19 3.03
CA ARG A 102 12.95 15.08 2.81
C ARG A 102 13.41 14.49 4.15
N PRO A 103 13.25 13.18 4.37
CA PRO A 103 13.80 12.53 5.56
C PRO A 103 15.34 12.64 5.60
N ASP A 104 15.86 13.00 6.77
CA ASP A 104 17.29 13.22 7.03
C ASP A 104 18.16 11.94 6.92
N PHE A 105 17.57 10.76 7.12
CA PHE A 105 18.27 9.48 7.02
C PHE A 105 18.54 9.06 5.57
N LEU A 106 17.96 9.76 4.59
CA LEU A 106 18.19 9.46 3.18
C LEU A 106 19.55 9.97 2.74
N PRO A 107 20.37 9.12 2.10
CA PRO A 107 21.67 9.56 1.62
C PRO A 107 21.51 10.58 0.48
N PRO A 108 22.48 11.47 0.23
CA PRO A 108 22.32 12.62 -0.68
C PRO A 108 21.85 12.27 -2.09
N GLU A 109 22.22 11.10 -2.61
CA GLU A 109 21.89 10.59 -3.93
C GLU A 109 20.44 10.10 -4.07
N ALA A 110 19.77 9.75 -2.96
CA ALA A 110 18.40 9.28 -3.01
C ALA A 110 17.46 10.43 -3.39
N LEU A 111 16.50 10.22 -4.27
CA LEU A 111 15.50 11.23 -4.61
C LEU A 111 14.38 11.24 -3.59
N HIS A 112 13.78 12.42 -3.35
CA HIS A 112 12.58 12.56 -2.54
C HIS A 112 11.49 13.29 -3.34
N PHE A 113 10.27 12.77 -3.27
CA PHE A 113 9.09 13.32 -3.90
C PHE A 113 7.96 13.46 -2.88
N ASP A 114 7.27 14.59 -2.96
CA ASP A 114 5.99 14.84 -2.31
C ASP A 114 4.99 15.26 -3.40
N VAL A 115 4.50 14.28 -4.17
CA VAL A 115 3.62 14.52 -5.32
C VAL A 115 2.48 13.52 -5.39
N TYR A 116 1.26 14.03 -5.62
CA TYR A 116 0.04 13.24 -5.72
C TYR A 116 -0.82 13.75 -6.88
N PRO A 117 -1.33 12.89 -7.77
CA PRO A 117 -1.22 11.44 -7.79
C PRO A 117 0.17 10.93 -8.24
N ALA A 118 0.59 9.79 -7.70
CA ALA A 118 1.91 9.21 -7.94
C ALA A 118 1.98 8.21 -9.11
N ASN A 119 0.89 8.04 -9.87
CA ASN A 119 0.76 7.01 -10.90
C ASN A 119 1.91 7.03 -11.91
N GLY A 120 2.36 8.23 -12.31
CA GLY A 120 3.49 8.39 -13.23
C GLY A 120 4.82 7.85 -12.68
N LEU A 121 5.11 8.06 -11.39
CA LEU A 121 6.31 7.53 -10.75
C LEU A 121 6.21 6.01 -10.56
N LEU A 122 5.03 5.51 -10.17
CA LEU A 122 4.78 4.08 -10.04
C LEU A 122 4.98 3.32 -11.36
N MET A 123 4.62 3.92 -12.50
CA MET A 123 4.84 3.31 -13.82
C MET A 123 6.32 3.29 -14.22
N GLN A 124 7.05 4.37 -13.95
CA GLN A 124 8.47 4.51 -14.29
C GLN A 124 9.41 3.66 -13.42
N ALA A 125 9.03 3.38 -12.18
CA ALA A 125 9.88 2.60 -11.27
C ALA A 125 10.00 1.15 -11.73
N ASP A 126 11.22 0.62 -11.68
CA ASP A 126 11.50 -0.79 -11.96
C ASP A 126 11.05 -1.67 -10.81
N ARG A 127 11.11 -1.14 -9.58
CA ARG A 127 10.58 -1.76 -8.37
C ARG A 127 9.90 -0.75 -7.47
N VAL A 128 8.87 -1.20 -6.76
CA VAL A 128 8.10 -0.40 -5.82
C VAL A 128 8.06 -1.11 -4.47
N PHE A 129 8.40 -0.40 -3.40
CA PHE A 129 8.39 -0.90 -2.02
C PHE A 129 7.32 -0.17 -1.23
N SER A 130 6.47 -0.88 -0.47
CA SER A 130 5.41 -0.23 0.31
C SER A 130 4.93 -1.03 1.53
N GLY A 131 4.25 -0.34 2.43
CA GLY A 131 3.66 -0.88 3.67
C GLY A 131 2.35 -1.68 3.51
N ALA A 132 1.96 -2.16 2.33
CA ALA A 132 0.66 -2.81 2.09
C ALA A 132 -0.59 -1.94 2.38
N GLY A 133 -0.47 -0.61 2.21
CA GLY A 133 -1.61 0.30 2.34
C GLY A 133 -2.67 0.05 1.24
N PHE A 134 -3.94 0.27 1.56
CA PHE A 134 -5.06 -0.02 0.64
C PHE A 134 -4.87 0.58 -0.77
N ASN A 135 -4.57 1.89 -0.88
CA ASN A 135 -4.45 2.56 -2.19
C ASN A 135 -3.31 2.00 -3.04
N ILE A 136 -2.10 1.85 -2.47
CA ILE A 136 -0.93 1.38 -3.21
C ILE A 136 -1.13 -0.06 -3.70
N MET A 137 -1.76 -0.91 -2.89
CA MET A 137 -2.10 -2.27 -3.29
C MET A 137 -3.07 -2.28 -4.48
N GLN A 138 -4.05 -1.36 -4.52
CA GLN A 138 -4.95 -1.24 -5.66
C GLN A 138 -4.25 -0.67 -6.90
N GLN A 139 -3.40 0.35 -6.75
CA GLN A 139 -2.64 0.97 -7.85
C GLN A 139 -1.66 -0.01 -8.52
N MET A 140 -1.06 -0.90 -7.74
CA MET A 140 -0.07 -1.86 -8.23
C MET A 140 -0.70 -3.14 -8.80
N ARG A 141 -2.03 -3.27 -8.85
CA ARG A 141 -2.71 -4.52 -9.24
C ARG A 141 -2.31 -5.06 -10.60
N CYS A 142 -1.96 -4.18 -11.54
CA CYS A 142 -1.51 -4.56 -12.89
C CYS A 142 0.01 -4.67 -13.00
N LEU A 143 0.75 -4.35 -11.93
CA LEU A 143 2.20 -4.26 -11.90
C LEU A 143 2.75 -5.03 -10.68
N LYS A 144 2.14 -6.18 -10.35
CA LYS A 144 2.42 -6.89 -9.10
C LYS A 144 3.85 -7.44 -9.03
N THR A 145 4.41 -7.83 -10.18
CA THR A 145 5.75 -8.42 -10.27
C THR A 145 6.86 -7.46 -9.81
N LYS A 146 6.62 -6.15 -9.92
CA LYS A 146 7.56 -5.14 -9.42
C LYS A 146 7.24 -4.62 -8.01
N HIS A 147 6.20 -5.14 -7.35
CA HIS A 147 5.72 -4.63 -6.07
C HIS A 147 6.21 -5.50 -4.91
N HIS A 148 7.16 -4.96 -4.16
CA HIS A 148 7.69 -5.52 -2.92
C HIS A 148 6.91 -4.94 -1.73
N VAL A 149 6.35 -5.83 -0.91
CA VAL A 149 5.38 -5.45 0.12
C VAL A 149 5.86 -5.90 1.49
N MET A 150 5.93 -4.97 2.43
CA MET A 150 6.22 -5.24 3.83
C MET A 150 5.06 -4.72 4.68
N PRO A 151 4.08 -5.56 5.03
CA PRO A 151 2.91 -5.11 5.80
C PRO A 151 3.30 -4.62 7.19
N MET A 152 2.64 -3.56 7.65
CA MET A 152 2.89 -2.95 8.95
C MET A 152 1.75 -3.24 9.94
N PRO A 153 2.02 -3.32 11.25
CA PRO A 153 0.98 -3.53 12.25
C PRO A 153 0.07 -2.30 12.34
N ARG A 154 -1.24 -2.53 12.34
CA ARG A 154 -2.26 -1.49 12.53
C ARG A 154 -3.37 -2.04 13.40
N ALA A 155 -3.96 -1.17 14.22
CA ALA A 155 -5.08 -1.57 15.07
C ALA A 155 -6.35 -1.90 14.26
N LEU A 156 -6.62 -1.15 13.19
CA LEU A 156 -7.89 -1.19 12.46
C LEU A 156 -7.73 -1.59 10.97
N ASP A 157 -6.53 -1.93 10.53
CA ASP A 157 -6.23 -2.27 9.14
C ASP A 157 -5.43 -3.57 9.09
N ASP A 158 -5.96 -4.60 8.44
CA ASP A 158 -5.29 -5.90 8.37
C ASP A 158 -4.36 -5.97 7.15
N GLN A 159 -3.23 -5.27 7.26
CA GLN A 159 -2.23 -5.20 6.21
C GLN A 159 -1.58 -6.57 5.93
N TYR A 160 -1.45 -7.42 6.95
CA TYR A 160 -0.94 -8.78 6.81
C TYR A 160 -1.89 -9.66 6.00
N LEU A 161 -3.19 -9.60 6.29
CA LEU A 161 -4.21 -10.30 5.51
C LEU A 161 -4.24 -9.81 4.06
N ARG A 162 -4.17 -8.49 3.86
CA ARG A 162 -4.10 -7.89 2.51
C ARG A 162 -2.87 -8.39 1.74
N HIS A 163 -1.70 -8.41 2.38
CA HIS A 163 -0.49 -8.94 1.79
C HIS A 163 -0.60 -10.44 1.48
N ARG A 164 -1.20 -11.25 2.36
CA ARG A 164 -1.45 -12.67 2.08
C ARG A 164 -2.28 -12.86 0.81
N PHE A 165 -3.39 -12.13 0.68
CA PHE A 165 -4.22 -12.18 -0.52
C PHE A 165 -3.50 -11.67 -1.77
N TRP A 166 -2.60 -10.70 -1.62
CA TRP A 166 -1.74 -10.23 -2.69
C TRP A 166 -0.82 -11.35 -3.22
N SER A 167 -0.11 -12.01 -2.31
CA SER A 167 0.83 -13.08 -2.64
C SER A 167 0.14 -14.31 -3.24
N GLU A 168 -1.06 -14.67 -2.75
CA GLU A 168 -1.90 -15.72 -3.35
C GLU A 168 -2.22 -15.46 -4.83
N THR A 169 -2.35 -14.19 -5.22
CA THR A 169 -2.64 -13.84 -6.61
C THR A 169 -1.41 -13.82 -7.52
N LEU A 170 -0.21 -13.62 -6.95
CA LEU A 170 1.06 -13.75 -7.66
C LEU A 170 1.38 -15.22 -7.95
N ALA A 171 1.08 -16.13 -7.02
CA ALA A 171 1.31 -17.56 -7.20
C ALA A 171 0.43 -18.22 -8.30
N LYS A 172 -0.57 -17.50 -8.81
CA LYS A 172 -1.53 -18.00 -9.81
C LYS A 172 -1.33 -17.38 -11.21
N SER A 173 -0.34 -16.50 -11.38
CA SER A 173 -0.02 -15.79 -12.63
C SER A 173 1.30 -16.27 -13.19
#